data_AF-A0A2K3N193-F1
#
_entry.id   AF-A0A2K3N193-F1
#
_cell.length_a   1.000
_cell.length_b   1.000
_cell.length_c   1.000
_cell.angle_alpha   90.00
_cell.angle_beta   90.00
_cell.angle_gamma   90.00
#
_symmetry.space_group_name_H-M   'P 1'
#
loop_
_entity.id
_entity.type
_entity.pdbx_description
1 polymer ?
#
loop_
_entity_poly.entity_id
_entity_poly.type
_entity_poly.pdbx_seq_one_letter_code
_entity_poly.pdbx_strand_id
1 'polypeptide(L)'
;MVKNMQNLFSGLEPLLRRVVNEEVERAMRQCYPPRSITKSSSLRLKGVEEPSSFEFMFNKKLSLPIFTGSKILDMDGNSINVILVDKSNGQIVPTSLPHPIKIEIVVLDGDFPPGEKESSWTSEEFNSNIVKERTGKRPLLTGELNLTMRDGIAPIGDIEFTDNSSWIRSRKFRVAVRIAPGTNQSVRIREGMTEPFVVKDHRGE
;
A
#
# COMPACT_ATOMS: atom_id res chain seq x y z
N MET A 1 -22.53 -26.06 69.20
CA MET A 1 -22.05 -26.66 67.93
C MET A 1 -21.80 -25.64 66.81
N VAL A 2 -22.54 -24.51 66.72
CA VAL A 2 -22.43 -23.52 65.63
C VAL A 2 -21.16 -22.63 65.68
N LYS A 3 -20.65 -22.29 66.87
CA LYS A 3 -19.46 -21.41 67.02
C LYS A 3 -18.15 -22.02 66.50
N ASN A 4 -18.04 -23.35 66.40
CA ASN A 4 -16.83 -24.01 65.89
C ASN A 4 -16.72 -23.97 64.36
N MET A 5 -17.84 -23.95 63.64
CA MET A 5 -17.84 -23.87 62.16
C MET A 5 -17.36 -22.50 61.69
N GLN A 6 -17.81 -21.42 62.33
CA GLN A 6 -17.38 -20.05 61.99
C GLN A 6 -15.88 -19.84 62.23
N ASN A 7 -15.31 -20.45 63.28
CA ASN A 7 -13.86 -20.38 63.56
C ASN A 7 -13.03 -21.21 62.56
N LEU A 8 -13.58 -22.31 62.04
CA LEU A 8 -12.92 -23.09 60.98
C LEU A 8 -12.96 -22.36 59.64
N PHE A 9 -14.08 -21.71 59.29
CA PHE A 9 -14.18 -20.90 58.08
C PHE A 9 -13.27 -19.66 58.14
N SER A 10 -13.16 -18.98 59.29
CA SER A 10 -12.22 -17.87 59.45
C SER A 10 -10.75 -18.31 59.50
N GLY A 11 -10.46 -19.54 59.94
CA GLY A 11 -9.12 -20.11 59.89
C GLY A 11 -8.68 -20.57 58.50
N LEU A 12 -9.62 -20.99 57.65
CA LEU A 12 -9.37 -21.41 56.26
C LEU A 12 -9.41 -20.28 55.25
N GLU A 13 -10.13 -19.18 55.54
CA GLU A 13 -10.20 -17.99 54.67
C GLU A 13 -8.82 -17.49 54.22
N PRO A 14 -7.79 -17.35 55.09
CA PRO A 14 -6.49 -16.83 54.68
C PRO A 14 -5.75 -17.79 53.75
N LEU A 15 -5.92 -19.10 53.95
CA LEU A 15 -5.30 -20.14 53.12
C LEU A 15 -5.97 -20.22 51.76
N LEU A 16 -7.30 -20.20 51.71
CA LEU A 16 -8.07 -20.19 50.46
C LEU A 16 -7.79 -18.90 49.67
N ARG A 17 -7.78 -17.75 50.34
CA ARG A 17 -7.47 -16.46 49.69
C ARG A 17 -6.06 -16.43 49.11
N ARG A 18 -5.09 -17.05 49.78
CA ARG A 18 -3.73 -17.20 49.26
C ARG A 18 -3.68 -18.07 48.01
N VAL A 19 -4.29 -19.26 48.07
CA VAL A 19 -4.31 -20.19 46.92
C VAL A 19 -5.05 -19.57 45.73
N VAL A 20 -6.18 -18.91 45.96
CA VAL A 20 -6.91 -18.19 44.91
C VAL A 20 -6.07 -17.08 44.30
N ASN A 21 -5.37 -16.26 45.11
CA ASN A 21 -4.49 -15.22 44.57
C ASN A 21 -3.32 -15.82 43.77
N GLU A 22 -2.73 -16.92 44.22
CA GLU A 22 -1.64 -17.60 43.49
C GLU A 22 -2.13 -18.21 42.17
N GLU A 23 -3.31 -18.81 42.13
CA GLU A 23 -3.90 -19.33 40.87
C GLU A 23 -4.37 -18.22 39.93
N VAL A 24 -4.92 -17.11 40.46
CA VAL A 24 -5.29 -15.93 39.65
C VAL A 24 -4.05 -15.28 39.05
N GLU A 25 -2.98 -15.09 39.82
CA GLU A 25 -1.73 -14.56 39.29
C GLU A 25 -1.10 -15.50 38.25
N ARG A 26 -1.16 -16.82 38.47
CA ARG A 26 -0.65 -17.80 37.50
C ARG A 26 -1.46 -17.75 36.20
N ALA A 27 -2.79 -17.74 36.28
CA ALA A 27 -3.67 -17.60 35.13
C ALA A 27 -3.48 -16.26 34.41
N MET A 28 -3.27 -15.16 35.14
CA MET A 28 -2.95 -13.86 34.55
C MET A 28 -1.62 -13.88 33.79
N ARG A 29 -0.57 -14.54 34.30
CA ARG A 29 0.72 -14.70 33.58
C ARG A 29 0.60 -15.59 32.34
N GLN A 30 -0.32 -16.56 32.35
CA GLN A 30 -0.53 -17.50 31.25
C GLN A 30 -1.43 -16.93 30.14
N CYS A 31 -2.43 -16.12 30.49
CA CYS A 31 -3.33 -15.46 29.54
C CYS A 31 -2.81 -14.08 29.07
N TYR A 32 -1.94 -13.44 29.84
CA TYR A 32 -1.27 -12.18 29.50
C TYR A 32 0.23 -12.32 29.73
N PRO A 33 1.01 -12.79 28.73
CA PRO A 33 2.46 -12.74 28.83
C PRO A 33 2.85 -11.28 29.08
N PRO A 34 3.84 -10.99 29.95
CA PRO A 34 4.33 -9.63 30.12
C PRO A 34 4.79 -9.16 28.74
N ARG A 35 4.01 -8.27 28.13
CA ARG A 35 4.47 -7.46 27.01
C ARG A 35 5.74 -6.80 27.52
N SER A 36 6.88 -7.28 27.04
CA SER A 36 8.08 -6.46 26.97
C SER A 36 7.61 -5.14 26.39
N ILE A 37 7.64 -4.09 27.21
CA ILE A 37 7.47 -2.71 26.78
C ILE A 37 8.67 -2.44 25.88
N THR A 38 8.59 -2.85 24.61
CA THR A 38 9.28 -2.15 23.55
C THR A 38 8.63 -0.78 23.54
N LYS A 39 9.31 0.16 24.20
CA LYS A 39 9.00 1.58 24.27
C LYS A 39 8.27 2.02 23.01
N SER A 40 6.96 2.23 23.11
CA SER A 40 6.22 3.02 22.14
C SER A 40 6.82 4.41 22.22
N SER A 41 7.73 4.75 21.32
CA SER A 41 8.15 6.13 21.12
C SER A 41 7.01 6.87 20.42
N SER A 42 5.94 7.17 21.17
CA SER A 42 4.99 8.21 20.80
C SER A 42 5.64 9.55 21.08
N LEU A 43 6.69 9.85 20.31
CA LEU A 43 7.18 11.20 20.13
C LEU A 43 7.02 11.48 18.65
N ARG A 44 6.09 12.41 18.38
CA ARG A 44 5.89 13.05 17.09
C ARG A 44 7.22 13.66 16.63
N LEU A 45 8.02 12.85 15.96
CA LEU A 45 9.13 13.31 15.14
C LEU A 45 8.63 13.18 13.71
N LYS A 46 8.52 14.35 13.08
CA LYS A 46 8.26 14.56 11.65
C LYS A 46 9.06 13.50 10.87
N GLY A 47 8.33 12.53 10.32
CA GLY A 47 8.85 11.22 9.94
C GLY A 47 9.95 11.31 8.90
N VAL A 48 11.14 10.87 9.26
CA VAL A 48 11.98 10.16 8.30
C VAL A 48 11.29 8.80 8.14
N GLU A 49 10.46 8.70 7.11
CA GLU A 49 9.82 7.42 6.78
C GLU A 49 10.93 6.40 6.51
N GLU A 50 10.94 5.31 7.26
CA GLU A 50 11.92 4.23 7.06
C GLU A 50 11.80 3.71 5.61
N PRO A 51 12.91 3.57 4.87
CA PRO A 51 12.87 3.19 3.47
C PRO A 51 12.24 1.80 3.35
N SER A 52 11.13 1.71 2.63
CA SER A 52 10.52 0.42 2.33
C SER A 52 11.49 -0.41 1.49
N SER A 53 11.75 -1.64 1.91
CA SER A 53 12.55 -2.59 1.12
C SER A 53 11.84 -2.99 -0.17
N PHE A 54 10.52 -2.82 -0.28
CA PHE A 54 9.75 -3.21 -1.45
C PHE A 54 9.20 -2.01 -2.23
N GLU A 55 9.15 -2.12 -3.55
CA GLU A 55 8.50 -1.17 -4.44
C GLU A 55 7.82 -1.82 -5.64
N PHE A 56 6.76 -1.18 -6.14
CA PHE A 56 6.17 -1.56 -7.41
C PHE A 56 6.97 -1.01 -8.58
N MET A 57 7.08 -1.80 -9.64
CA MET A 57 7.72 -1.39 -10.89
C MET A 57 6.89 -1.83 -12.09
N PHE A 58 6.91 -1.03 -13.15
CA PHE A 58 6.43 -1.45 -14.46
C PHE A 58 7.51 -2.29 -15.12
N ASN A 59 7.21 -3.54 -15.46
CA ASN A 59 8.20 -4.49 -15.97
C ASN A 59 8.86 -4.01 -17.28
N LYS A 60 8.09 -3.32 -18.11
CA LYS A 60 8.52 -2.74 -19.38
C LYS A 60 8.00 -1.33 -19.51
N LYS A 61 8.67 -0.53 -20.34
CA LYS A 61 8.19 0.80 -20.72
C LYS A 61 6.93 0.67 -21.59
N LEU A 62 6.19 1.76 -21.68
CA LEU A 62 4.99 1.84 -22.51
C LEU A 62 5.35 2.02 -23.99
N SER A 63 4.51 1.50 -24.88
CA SER A 63 4.54 1.84 -26.30
C SER A 63 4.03 3.27 -26.50
N LEU A 64 4.79 4.07 -27.24
CA LEU A 64 4.49 5.46 -27.56
C LEU A 64 4.44 5.65 -29.09
N PRO A 65 3.60 6.55 -29.62
CA PRO A 65 2.72 7.50 -28.91
C PRO A 65 1.43 6.86 -28.35
N ILE A 66 0.85 7.49 -27.33
CA ILE A 66 -0.46 7.12 -26.75
C ILE A 66 -1.53 8.12 -27.21
N PHE A 67 -2.67 7.60 -27.65
CA PHE A 67 -3.84 8.39 -28.07
C PHE A 67 -5.02 8.17 -27.13
N THR A 68 -5.93 9.15 -27.07
CA THR A 68 -7.20 9.01 -26.36
C THR A 68 -8.05 7.89 -26.97
N GLY A 69 -8.70 7.09 -26.12
CA GLY A 69 -9.53 5.95 -26.54
C GLY A 69 -8.76 4.76 -27.12
N SER A 70 -7.43 4.78 -27.07
CA SER A 70 -6.58 3.65 -27.45
C SER A 70 -6.07 2.92 -26.22
N LYS A 71 -5.97 1.59 -26.32
CA LYS A 71 -5.39 0.73 -25.29
C LYS A 71 -3.92 1.08 -25.06
N ILE A 72 -3.52 1.16 -23.80
CA ILE A 72 -2.11 1.36 -23.44
C ILE A 72 -1.41 -0.01 -23.41
N LEU A 73 -0.33 -0.13 -24.16
CA LEU A 73 0.46 -1.36 -24.30
C LEU A 73 1.91 -1.12 -23.84
N ASP A 74 2.63 -2.21 -23.56
CA ASP A 74 4.06 -2.19 -23.39
C ASP A 74 4.80 -2.01 -24.75
N MET A 75 6.10 -1.74 -24.70
CA MET A 75 6.93 -1.56 -25.91
C MET A 75 6.90 -2.74 -26.90
N ASP A 76 6.52 -3.93 -26.45
CA ASP A 76 6.43 -5.13 -27.29
C ASP A 76 5.00 -5.38 -27.81
N GLY A 77 4.06 -4.46 -27.54
CA GLY A 77 2.66 -4.56 -27.95
C GLY A 77 1.80 -5.46 -27.07
N ASN A 78 2.26 -5.82 -25.87
CA ASN A 78 1.52 -6.66 -24.92
C ASN A 78 0.88 -5.82 -23.82
N SER A 79 0.01 -6.46 -23.02
CA SER A 79 -0.52 -5.86 -21.80
C SER A 79 0.58 -5.51 -20.81
N ILE A 80 0.41 -4.39 -20.13
CA ILE A 80 1.38 -3.88 -19.16
C ILE A 80 1.39 -4.80 -17.93
N ASN A 81 2.57 -5.02 -17.35
CA ASN A 81 2.73 -5.81 -16.13
C ASN A 81 3.38 -4.99 -15.02
N VAL A 82 2.77 -5.03 -13.83
CA VAL A 82 3.36 -4.50 -12.60
C VAL A 82 4.00 -5.65 -11.83
N ILE A 83 5.22 -5.42 -11.35
CA ILE A 83 5.99 -6.37 -10.54
C ILE A 83 6.33 -5.74 -9.20
N LEU A 84 6.48 -6.58 -8.18
CA LEU A 84 7.00 -6.21 -6.87
C LEU A 84 8.49 -6.56 -6.80
N VAL A 85 9.32 -5.57 -6.49
CA VAL A 85 10.77 -5.71 -6.41
C VAL A 85 11.25 -5.40 -5.00
N ASP A 86 12.20 -6.20 -4.51
CA ASP A 86 12.94 -5.91 -3.30
C ASP A 86 14.17 -5.05 -3.64
N LYS A 87 14.18 -3.80 -3.18
CA LYS A 87 15.27 -2.83 -3.37
C LYS A 87 16.60 -3.31 -2.81
N SER A 88 16.60 -4.19 -1.81
CA SER A 88 17.84 -4.64 -1.16
C SER A 88 18.69 -5.52 -2.10
N ASN A 89 18.04 -6.26 -3.00
CA ASN A 89 18.68 -7.20 -3.91
C ASN A 89 18.33 -6.99 -5.39
N GLY A 90 17.41 -6.06 -5.70
CA GLY A 90 16.93 -5.77 -7.05
C GLY A 90 16.17 -6.92 -7.71
N GLN A 91 15.82 -7.96 -6.94
CA GLN A 91 15.13 -9.13 -7.46
C GLN A 91 13.62 -8.95 -7.34
N ILE A 92 12.91 -9.50 -8.31
CA ILE A 92 11.47 -9.70 -8.20
C ILE A 92 11.23 -10.57 -6.98
N VAL A 93 10.36 -10.11 -6.08
CA VAL A 93 10.09 -10.82 -4.83
C VAL A 93 9.62 -12.23 -5.17
N PRO A 94 10.37 -13.28 -4.77
CA PRO A 94 9.96 -14.65 -5.05
C PRO A 94 8.61 -14.95 -4.41
N THR A 95 7.80 -15.69 -5.15
CA THR A 95 6.50 -16.29 -4.80
C THR A 95 6.44 -16.84 -3.37
N SER A 96 5.95 -16.04 -2.42
CA SER A 96 5.07 -16.46 -1.33
C SER A 96 4.73 -15.27 -0.43
N LEU A 97 4.07 -14.25 -0.98
CA LEU A 97 3.38 -13.31 -0.12
C LEU A 97 2.19 -14.07 0.51
N PRO A 98 2.05 -14.11 1.84
CA PRO A 98 1.02 -14.91 2.50
C PRO A 98 -0.41 -14.43 2.18
N HIS A 99 -0.56 -13.22 1.61
CA HIS A 99 -1.84 -12.61 1.31
C HIS A 99 -1.83 -11.93 -0.07
N PRO A 100 -2.95 -11.95 -0.79
CA PRO A 100 -3.10 -11.19 -2.03
C PRO A 100 -2.96 -9.69 -1.77
N ILE A 101 -2.26 -9.00 -2.66
CA ILE A 101 -2.04 -7.56 -2.57
C ILE A 101 -3.01 -6.86 -3.53
N LYS A 102 -3.90 -6.03 -3.00
CA LYS A 102 -4.77 -5.20 -3.84
C LYS A 102 -4.03 -3.91 -4.19
N ILE A 103 -3.96 -3.63 -5.48
CA ILE A 103 -3.35 -2.41 -6.02
C ILE A 103 -4.37 -1.62 -6.82
N GLU A 104 -4.12 -0.32 -6.91
CA GLU A 104 -4.91 0.63 -7.67
C GLU A 104 -4.00 1.36 -8.66
N ILE A 105 -4.48 1.50 -9.90
CA ILE A 105 -3.85 2.30 -10.95
C ILE A 105 -4.42 3.71 -10.90
N VAL A 106 -3.53 4.70 -10.88
CA VAL A 106 -3.85 6.12 -10.87
C VAL A 106 -3.04 6.86 -11.92
N VAL A 107 -3.46 8.09 -12.24
CA VAL A 107 -2.73 8.98 -13.15
C VAL A 107 -2.06 10.06 -12.31
N LEU A 108 -0.77 10.32 -12.57
CA LEU A 108 -0.02 11.42 -11.96
C LEU A 108 0.31 12.51 -12.98
N ASP A 109 0.58 13.70 -12.47
CA ASP A 109 1.18 14.77 -13.27
C ASP A 109 2.57 14.34 -13.76
N GLY A 110 2.88 14.58 -15.04
CA GLY A 110 4.15 14.21 -15.64
C GLY A 110 5.39 14.87 -15.00
N ASP A 111 5.22 16.01 -14.34
CA ASP A 111 6.29 16.70 -13.61
C ASP A 111 6.57 16.06 -12.24
N PHE A 112 5.74 15.13 -11.77
CA PHE A 112 5.99 14.37 -10.54
C PHE A 112 6.93 13.18 -10.82
N PRO A 113 7.87 12.84 -9.92
CA PRO A 113 8.22 13.59 -8.73
C PRO A 113 8.99 14.86 -9.10
N PRO A 114 8.87 15.95 -8.30
CA PRO A 114 9.71 17.12 -8.51
C PRO A 114 11.19 16.70 -8.47
N GLY A 115 12.02 17.29 -9.35
CA GLY A 115 13.42 16.91 -9.56
C GLY A 115 14.25 16.72 -8.28
N GLU A 116 15.35 15.98 -8.40
CA GLU A 116 16.24 15.49 -7.32
C GLU A 116 15.59 14.55 -6.27
N LYS A 117 14.26 14.40 -6.25
CA LYS A 117 13.51 13.52 -5.32
C LYS A 117 12.92 12.27 -5.96
N GLU A 118 13.53 11.75 -7.03
CA GLU A 118 13.05 10.53 -7.71
C GLU A 118 13.02 9.30 -6.77
N SER A 119 13.71 9.38 -5.62
CA SER A 119 13.76 8.32 -4.61
C SER A 119 13.01 8.64 -3.30
N SER A 120 12.37 9.80 -3.12
CA SER A 120 11.97 10.28 -1.77
C SER A 120 10.70 11.14 -1.68
N TRP A 121 9.60 10.72 -2.31
CA TRP A 121 8.28 11.31 -2.03
C TRP A 121 7.59 10.60 -0.86
N THR A 122 6.75 11.34 -0.12
CA THR A 122 5.83 10.74 0.86
C THR A 122 4.54 10.25 0.18
N SER A 123 3.77 9.42 0.88
CA SER A 123 2.47 8.94 0.38
C SER A 123 1.49 10.11 0.16
N GLU A 124 1.55 11.15 0.98
CA GLU A 124 0.75 12.38 0.83
C GLU A 124 1.17 13.17 -0.41
N GLU A 125 2.48 13.30 -0.65
CA GLU A 125 2.99 13.95 -1.86
C GLU A 125 2.54 13.19 -3.12
N PHE A 126 2.64 11.86 -3.12
CA PHE A 126 2.10 11.03 -4.20
C PHE A 126 0.60 11.27 -4.41
N ASN A 127 -0.19 11.21 -3.35
CA ASN A 127 -1.65 11.34 -3.41
C ASN A 127 -2.12 12.73 -3.86
N SER A 128 -1.37 13.78 -3.53
CA SER A 128 -1.69 15.16 -3.94
C SER A 128 -1.36 15.43 -5.41
N ASN A 129 -0.52 14.60 -6.05
CA ASN A 129 -0.17 14.71 -7.46
C ASN A 129 -1.03 13.82 -8.38
N ILE A 130 -2.04 13.13 -7.83
CA ILE A 130 -3.00 12.37 -8.63
C ILE A 130 -3.88 13.33 -9.43
N VAL A 131 -3.84 13.18 -10.75
CA VAL A 131 -4.61 13.98 -11.69
C VAL A 131 -5.99 13.37 -11.86
N LYS A 132 -7.01 14.20 -11.64
CA LYS A 132 -8.41 13.85 -11.89
C LYS A 132 -8.88 14.39 -13.23
N GLU A 133 -10.00 13.87 -13.70
CA GLU A 133 -10.72 14.40 -14.85
C GLU A 133 -11.12 15.87 -14.69
N ARG A 134 -11.35 16.53 -15.82
CA ARG A 134 -11.94 17.86 -15.84
C ARG A 134 -13.39 17.80 -15.40
N THR A 135 -13.86 18.85 -14.73
CA THR A 135 -15.25 18.97 -14.26
C THR A 135 -16.24 18.64 -15.38
N GLY A 136 -17.13 17.67 -15.13
CA GLY A 136 -18.17 17.25 -16.08
C GLY A 136 -17.69 16.34 -17.22
N LYS A 137 -16.45 15.82 -17.16
CA LYS A 137 -15.93 14.82 -18.10
C LYS A 137 -16.00 13.40 -17.51
N ARG A 138 -15.77 12.41 -18.36
CA ARG A 138 -15.58 11.01 -17.94
C ARG A 138 -14.28 10.90 -17.13
N PRO A 139 -14.11 9.83 -16.31
CA PRO A 139 -12.85 9.56 -15.62
C PRO A 139 -11.67 9.62 -16.59
N LEU A 140 -10.57 10.24 -16.17
CA LEU A 140 -9.40 10.48 -17.04
C LEU A 140 -8.82 9.18 -17.60
N LEU A 141 -8.82 8.14 -16.77
CA LEU A 141 -8.41 6.79 -17.11
C LEU A 141 -9.60 5.85 -16.89
N THR A 142 -9.81 4.93 -17.82
CA THR A 142 -10.89 3.94 -17.78
C THR A 142 -10.33 2.54 -18.04
N GLY A 143 -11.07 1.51 -17.65
CA GLY A 143 -10.65 0.11 -17.79
C GLY A 143 -10.49 -0.59 -16.44
N GLU A 144 -9.58 -1.57 -16.38
CA GLU A 144 -9.30 -2.34 -15.16
C GLU A 144 -8.30 -1.59 -14.26
N LEU A 145 -8.80 -0.74 -13.36
CA LEU A 145 -7.97 0.11 -12.50
C LEU A 145 -7.65 -0.48 -11.12
N ASN A 146 -8.35 -1.54 -10.70
CA ASN A 146 -8.15 -2.19 -9.42
C ASN A 146 -7.74 -3.64 -9.67
N LEU A 147 -6.52 -4.00 -9.26
CA LEU A 147 -5.94 -5.30 -9.56
C LEU A 147 -5.60 -6.04 -8.28
N THR A 148 -5.56 -7.37 -8.39
CA THR A 148 -5.04 -8.23 -7.33
C THR A 148 -3.71 -8.81 -7.79
N MET A 149 -2.63 -8.34 -7.17
CA MET A 149 -1.31 -8.90 -7.35
C MET A 149 -1.21 -10.25 -6.67
N ARG A 150 -0.73 -11.24 -7.44
CA ARG A 150 -0.45 -12.60 -6.99
C ARG A 150 1.00 -12.89 -7.33
N ASP A 151 1.70 -13.55 -6.42
CA ASP A 151 3.05 -14.03 -6.74
C ASP A 151 4.04 -12.92 -7.16
N GLY A 152 3.83 -11.70 -6.64
CA GLY A 152 4.64 -10.53 -6.97
C GLY A 152 4.36 -9.93 -8.36
N ILE A 153 3.34 -10.41 -9.07
CA ILE A 153 3.00 -9.97 -10.44
C ILE A 153 1.52 -9.58 -10.52
N ALA A 154 1.25 -8.47 -11.21
CA ALA A 154 -0.10 -8.03 -11.55
C ALA A 154 -0.15 -7.59 -13.03
N PRO A 155 -0.69 -8.43 -13.93
CA PRO A 155 -1.01 -7.99 -15.27
C PRO A 155 -2.12 -6.93 -15.21
N ILE A 156 -1.93 -5.84 -15.95
CA ILE A 156 -2.94 -4.80 -16.13
C ILE A 156 -3.79 -5.18 -17.33
N GLY A 157 -5.11 -5.25 -17.15
CA GLY A 157 -6.05 -5.39 -18.26
C GLY A 157 -6.08 -4.18 -19.18
N ASP A 158 -7.12 -4.08 -19.99
CA ASP A 158 -7.28 -2.93 -20.89
C ASP A 158 -7.48 -1.64 -20.07
N ILE A 159 -6.62 -0.65 -20.30
CA ILE A 159 -6.76 0.70 -19.77
C ILE A 159 -6.60 1.73 -20.89
N GLU A 160 -7.36 2.82 -20.81
CA GLU A 160 -7.46 3.84 -21.86
C GLU A 160 -7.63 5.24 -21.26
N PHE A 161 -6.98 6.24 -21.88
CA PHE A 161 -7.18 7.65 -21.54
C PHE A 161 -8.38 8.24 -22.26
N THR A 162 -9.22 9.00 -21.55
CA THR A 162 -10.42 9.63 -22.13
C THR A 162 -10.21 11.09 -22.54
N ASP A 163 -9.14 11.71 -22.06
CA ASP A 163 -8.74 13.08 -22.39
C ASP A 163 -7.23 13.13 -22.67
N ASN A 164 -6.82 14.08 -23.50
CA ASN A 164 -5.42 14.25 -23.88
C ASN A 164 -4.64 14.96 -22.76
N SER A 165 -3.31 14.95 -22.80
CA SER A 165 -2.51 15.60 -21.76
C SER A 165 -2.33 17.10 -21.96
N SER A 166 -2.86 17.69 -23.04
CA SER A 166 -2.58 19.08 -23.40
C SER A 166 -3.22 20.10 -22.45
N TRP A 167 -4.23 19.74 -21.67
CA TRP A 167 -4.94 20.69 -20.80
C TRP A 167 -4.24 20.92 -19.45
N ILE A 168 -3.32 20.04 -19.04
CA ILE A 168 -2.53 20.22 -17.82
C ILE A 168 -1.22 20.98 -18.09
N ARG A 169 -0.64 21.54 -17.01
CA ARG A 169 0.56 22.38 -17.09
C ARG A 169 1.76 21.64 -17.68
N SER A 170 2.05 20.43 -17.22
CA SER A 170 3.20 19.63 -17.65
C SER A 170 3.05 19.04 -19.05
N ARG A 171 1.84 19.09 -19.62
CA ARG A 171 1.48 18.49 -20.91
C ARG A 171 1.74 16.98 -20.99
N LYS A 172 2.01 16.32 -19.87
CA LYS A 172 2.40 14.91 -19.78
C LYS A 172 1.72 14.24 -18.60
N PHE A 173 1.37 12.98 -18.76
CA PHE A 173 0.89 12.14 -17.66
C PHE A 173 1.93 11.08 -17.30
N ARG A 174 1.75 10.47 -16.13
CA ARG A 174 2.35 9.17 -15.76
C ARG A 174 1.25 8.23 -15.32
N VAL A 175 1.41 6.94 -15.63
CA VAL A 175 0.61 5.89 -15.01
C VAL A 175 1.35 5.45 -13.76
N ALA A 176 0.65 5.35 -12.66
CA ALA A 176 1.22 4.95 -11.39
C ALA A 176 0.36 3.91 -10.69
N VAL A 177 0.98 3.19 -9.77
CA VAL A 177 0.38 2.10 -9.02
C VAL A 177 0.67 2.27 -7.54
N ARG A 178 -0.36 2.11 -6.71
CA ARG A 178 -0.26 2.14 -5.25
C ARG A 178 -1.05 0.98 -4.64
N ILE A 179 -0.85 0.73 -3.36
CA ILE A 179 -1.73 -0.15 -2.59
C ILE A 179 -3.14 0.44 -2.60
N ALA A 180 -4.15 -0.41 -2.85
CA ALA A 180 -5.54 0.03 -2.84
C ALA A 180 -5.95 0.54 -1.44
N PRO A 181 -6.61 1.71 -1.33
CA PRO A 181 -7.05 2.25 -0.05
C PRO A 181 -7.88 1.24 0.77
N GLY A 182 -7.68 1.22 2.09
CA GLY A 182 -8.38 0.30 3.00
C GLY A 182 -7.80 -1.12 3.04
N THR A 183 -6.72 -1.39 2.30
CA THR A 183 -5.96 -2.64 2.43
C THR A 183 -4.92 -2.49 3.54
N ASN A 184 -5.06 -3.27 4.62
CA ASN A 184 -4.05 -3.32 5.67
C ASN A 184 -2.92 -4.26 5.25
N GLN A 185 -1.75 -3.71 4.94
CA GLN A 185 -0.54 -4.49 4.75
C GLN A 185 0.38 -4.36 5.96
N SER A 186 0.95 -5.49 6.39
CA SER A 186 1.96 -5.52 7.44
C SER A 186 3.31 -4.95 6.99
N VAL A 187 3.54 -4.90 5.67
CA VAL A 187 4.77 -4.46 5.04
C VAL A 187 4.50 -3.21 4.23
N ARG A 188 5.35 -2.20 4.38
CA ARG A 188 5.30 -0.99 3.57
C ARG A 188 5.86 -1.30 2.17
N ILE A 189 5.08 -1.01 1.14
CA ILE A 189 5.48 -1.13 -0.27
C ILE A 189 5.38 0.26 -0.89
N ARG A 190 6.44 0.69 -1.58
CA ARG A 190 6.49 1.98 -2.27
C ARG A 190 5.71 1.93 -3.58
N GLU A 191 5.07 3.05 -3.90
CA GLU A 191 4.37 3.25 -5.17
C GLU A 191 5.32 3.17 -6.36
N GLY A 192 4.81 2.65 -7.48
CA GLY A 192 5.51 2.59 -8.76
C GLY A 192 4.91 3.56 -9.76
N MET A 193 5.70 4.09 -10.68
CA MET A 193 5.19 4.91 -11.78
C MET A 193 6.00 4.72 -13.06
N THR A 194 5.37 5.01 -14.20
CA THR A 194 6.04 5.03 -15.50
C THR A 194 6.87 6.30 -15.70
N GLU A 195 7.68 6.29 -16.77
CA GLU A 195 8.21 7.53 -17.36
C GLU A 195 7.05 8.45 -17.81
N PRO A 196 7.27 9.78 -17.87
CA PRO A 196 6.23 10.72 -18.28
C PRO A 196 6.03 10.70 -19.79
N PHE A 197 4.78 10.73 -20.24
CA PHE A 197 4.44 10.66 -21.65
C PHE A 197 3.31 11.62 -22.04
N VAL A 198 3.24 11.96 -23.32
CA VAL A 198 2.18 12.80 -23.89
C VAL A 198 1.04 11.89 -24.36
N VAL A 199 -0.19 12.24 -24.00
CA VAL A 199 -1.40 11.64 -24.56
C VAL A 199 -1.97 12.60 -25.59
N LYS A 200 -2.10 12.13 -26.84
CA LYS A 200 -2.63 12.91 -27.96
C LYS A 200 -4.12 12.66 -28.15
N ASP A 201 -4.82 13.61 -28.74
CA ASP A 201 -6.23 13.40 -29.12
C ASP A 201 -6.29 12.56 -30.40
N HIS A 202 -7.14 11.53 -30.41
CA HIS A 202 -7.39 10.70 -31.58
C HIS A 202 -8.13 11.47 -32.70
N ARG A 203 -8.81 12.58 -32.38
CA ARG A 203 -9.62 13.35 -33.35
C ARG A 203 -8.83 14.07 -34.45
N GLY A 204 -7.49 13.97 -34.45
CA GLY A 204 -6.60 14.63 -35.40
C GLY A 204 -5.69 13.70 -36.21
N GLU A 205 -5.89 12.38 -36.13
CA GLU A 205 -5.40 11.40 -37.11
C GLU A 205 -6.50 11.06 -38.12
#